data_AF-A0A183HTV6-F1
#
_entry.id   AF-A0A183HTV6-F1
#
_cell.length_a   1.000
_cell.length_b   1.000
_cell.length_c   1.000
_cell.angle_alpha   90.00
_cell.angle_beta   90.00
_cell.angle_gamma   90.00
#
_symmetry.space_group_name_H-M   'P 1'
#
loop_
_entity.id
_entity.type
_entity.pdbx_description
1 polymer ?
#
loop_
_entity_poly.entity_id
_entity_poly.type
_entity_poly.pdbx_seq_one_letter_code
_entity_poly.pdbx_strand_id
1 'polypeptide(L)'
;MPLIKPHFITDHVASHPFIRESLDCRDLIDEAKDYHLMPERRKFLKKFRTKQRCCFDVPGLIFAVGGLTNAGDSLSTVEMYDPMIGKWTAAQPMNSIRSRIGVAVMNRMLYAIGGFNGHDRLRTVEVFDPDQNKWT
;
A
#
# COMPACT_ATOMS: atom_id res chain seq x y z
N MET A 1 4.03 -6.69 -15.19
CA MET A 1 4.19 -8.03 -15.81
C MET A 1 4.75 -9.15 -14.92
N PRO A 2 4.94 -9.04 -13.58
CA PRO A 2 5.59 -10.13 -12.83
C PRO A 2 4.72 -11.38 -12.57
N LEU A 3 3.44 -11.38 -12.99
CA LEU A 3 2.49 -12.44 -12.66
C LEU A 3 2.33 -13.51 -13.76
N ILE A 4 2.88 -13.29 -14.97
CA ILE A 4 2.82 -14.26 -16.08
C ILE A 4 4.19 -14.93 -16.20
N LYS A 5 4.20 -16.26 -16.37
CA LYS A 5 5.44 -17.03 -16.54
C LYS A 5 6.03 -16.78 -17.95
N PRO A 6 7.38 -16.67 -18.09
CA PRO A 6 8.02 -16.44 -19.39
C PRO A 6 7.59 -17.44 -20.47
N HIS A 7 7.53 -18.73 -20.12
CA HIS A 7 7.13 -19.82 -21.02
C HIS A 7 5.73 -19.63 -21.60
N PHE A 8 4.80 -19.08 -20.81
CA PHE A 8 3.44 -18.84 -21.31
C PHE A 8 3.43 -17.74 -22.38
N ILE A 9 4.27 -16.72 -22.23
CA ILE A 9 4.42 -15.63 -23.20
C ILE A 9 5.03 -16.15 -24.50
N THR A 10 6.08 -16.97 -24.41
CA THR A 10 6.77 -17.51 -25.59
C THR A 10 5.93 -18.53 -26.35
N ASP A 11 5.26 -19.42 -25.62
CA ASP A 11 4.71 -20.64 -26.22
C ASP A 11 3.26 -20.42 -26.68
N HIS A 12 2.50 -19.59 -25.95
CA HIS A 12 1.08 -19.37 -26.21
C HIS A 12 0.77 -17.97 -26.74
N VAL A 13 1.35 -16.91 -26.16
CA VAL A 13 0.99 -15.54 -26.53
C VAL A 13 1.69 -15.12 -27.84
N ALA A 14 2.99 -15.39 -27.97
CA ALA A 14 3.75 -15.02 -29.16
C ALA A 14 3.36 -15.82 -30.42
N SER A 15 2.79 -17.02 -30.25
CA SER A 15 2.34 -17.87 -31.35
C SER A 15 0.96 -17.49 -31.89
N HIS A 16 0.22 -16.64 -31.18
CA HIS A 16 -1.15 -16.27 -31.54
C HIS A 16 -1.21 -15.45 -32.85
N PRO A 17 -2.09 -15.78 -33.82
CA PRO A 17 -2.17 -15.11 -35.12
C PRO A 17 -2.29 -13.57 -35.02
N PHE A 18 -3.24 -13.08 -34.22
CA PHE A 18 -3.43 -11.63 -33.99
C PHE A 18 -2.19 -10.91 -33.43
N ILE A 19 -1.30 -11.63 -32.73
CA ILE A 19 -0.06 -11.06 -32.20
C ILE A 19 1.02 -11.05 -33.28
N ARG A 20 1.11 -12.10 -34.11
CA ARG A 20 2.11 -12.19 -35.20
C ARG A 20 1.86 -11.18 -36.32
N GLU A 21 0.59 -10.90 -36.60
CA GLU A 21 0.17 -9.99 -37.66
C GLU A 21 0.32 -8.52 -37.28
N SER A 22 0.32 -8.19 -35.99
CA SER A 22 0.51 -6.82 -35.50
C SER A 22 1.96 -6.57 -35.08
N LEU A 23 2.58 -5.55 -35.69
CA LEU A 23 3.91 -5.08 -35.29
C LEU A 23 3.88 -4.55 -33.84
N ASP A 24 2.87 -3.75 -33.51
CA ASP A 24 2.72 -3.19 -32.16
C ASP A 24 2.61 -4.30 -31.10
N CYS A 25 1.85 -5.37 -31.39
CA CYS A 25 1.73 -6.49 -30.46
C CYS A 25 3.06 -7.24 -30.28
N ARG A 26 3.86 -7.39 -31.33
CA ARG A 26 5.20 -8.02 -31.23
C ARG A 26 6.14 -7.20 -30.38
N ASP A 27 6.16 -5.88 -30.54
CA ASP A 27 6.97 -4.98 -29.71
C ASP A 27 6.64 -5.12 -28.21
N LEU A 28 5.36 -5.36 -27.86
CA LEU A 28 4.94 -5.62 -26.48
C LEU A 28 5.45 -6.95 -25.94
N ILE A 29 5.47 -7.98 -26.79
CA ILE A 29 5.99 -9.30 -26.40
C ILE A 29 7.49 -9.26 -26.22
N ASP A 30 8.20 -8.54 -27.06
CA ASP A 30 9.65 -8.39 -26.96
C ASP A 30 10.02 -7.58 -25.71
N GLU A 31 9.29 -6.51 -25.40
CA GLU A 31 9.44 -5.79 -24.12
C GLU A 31 9.20 -6.70 -22.90
N ALA A 32 8.17 -7.56 -22.96
CA ALA A 32 7.87 -8.52 -21.90
C ALA A 32 8.99 -9.55 -21.72
N LYS A 33 9.53 -10.07 -22.83
CA LYS A 33 10.68 -10.99 -22.82
C LYS A 33 11.92 -10.33 -22.23
N ASP A 34 12.25 -9.11 -22.66
CA ASP A 34 13.38 -8.34 -22.13
C ASP A 34 13.26 -8.11 -20.62
N TYR A 35 12.05 -7.81 -20.13
CA TYR A 35 11.79 -7.67 -18.69
C TYR A 35 12.08 -8.96 -17.90
N HIS A 36 11.77 -10.12 -18.48
CA HIS A 36 12.03 -11.42 -17.85
C HIS A 36 13.51 -11.84 -17.97
N LEU A 37 14.13 -11.60 -19.14
CA LEU A 37 15.51 -11.97 -19.45
C LEU A 37 16.57 -11.06 -18.80
N MET A 38 16.23 -9.80 -18.50
CA MET A 38 17.18 -8.82 -17.96
C MET A 38 16.72 -8.21 -16.61
N PRO A 39 16.71 -8.99 -15.49
CA PRO A 39 16.26 -8.50 -14.19
C PRO A 39 16.98 -7.23 -13.70
N GLU A 40 18.29 -7.15 -13.96
CA GLU A 40 19.17 -6.04 -13.57
C GLU A 40 18.79 -4.73 -14.27
N ARG A 41 18.25 -4.83 -15.49
CA ARG A 41 17.91 -3.67 -16.33
C ARG A 41 16.46 -3.21 -16.18
N ARG A 42 15.65 -3.88 -15.36
CA ARG A 42 14.24 -3.53 -15.13
C ARG A 42 14.02 -2.08 -14.69
N LYS A 43 14.98 -1.50 -13.97
CA LYS A 43 14.94 -0.08 -13.54
C LYS A 43 14.96 0.90 -14.72
N PHE A 44 15.48 0.50 -15.88
CA PHE A 44 15.56 1.32 -17.09
C PHE A 44 14.39 1.05 -18.05
N LEU A 45 13.71 -0.09 -17.91
CA LEU A 45 12.52 -0.45 -18.67
C LEU A 45 11.26 0.24 -18.10
N LYS A 46 11.24 1.57 -17.96
CA LYS A 46 10.13 2.35 -17.35
C LYS A 46 9.09 2.85 -18.36
N LYS A 47 8.57 1.98 -19.22
CA LYS A 47 7.44 2.35 -20.10
C LYS A 47 6.12 2.35 -19.31
N PHE A 48 5.06 2.92 -19.89
CA PHE A 48 3.72 3.04 -19.26
C PHE A 48 3.22 1.74 -18.61
N ARG A 49 3.57 0.58 -19.16
CA ARG A 49 3.08 -0.76 -18.76
C ARG A 49 3.91 -1.46 -17.67
N THR A 50 5.13 -0.99 -17.42
CA THR A 50 6.01 -1.44 -16.33
C THR A 50 6.07 -0.43 -15.19
N LYS A 51 5.32 0.67 -15.28
CA LYS A 51 5.00 1.51 -14.12
C LYS A 51 4.31 0.62 -13.09
N GLN A 52 4.78 0.68 -11.84
CA GLN A 52 4.05 0.09 -10.72
C GLN A 52 2.58 0.51 -10.83
N ARG A 53 1.64 -0.42 -10.65
CA ARG A 53 0.23 -0.08 -10.51
C ARG A 53 0.06 0.70 -9.21
N CYS A 54 0.40 1.99 -9.25
CA CYS A 54 -0.03 2.94 -8.25
C CYS A 54 -1.48 3.22 -8.63
N CYS A 55 -2.42 2.72 -7.83
CA CYS A 55 -3.79 3.23 -7.88
C CYS A 55 -3.69 4.73 -7.57
N PHE A 56 -3.85 5.57 -8.58
CA PHE A 56 -3.90 7.03 -8.40
C PHE A 56 -5.31 7.48 -8.00
N ASP A 57 -6.33 6.62 -8.14
CA ASP A 57 -7.71 6.96 -7.79
C ASP A 57 -7.93 7.02 -6.27
N VAL A 58 -7.10 6.32 -5.48
CA VAL A 58 -6.92 6.59 -4.05
C VAL A 58 -5.49 6.22 -3.66
N PRO A 59 -4.53 7.17 -3.59
CA PRO A 59 -3.35 6.98 -2.77
C PRO A 59 -3.85 6.93 -1.31
N GLY A 60 -4.16 5.73 -0.84
CA GLY A 60 -4.53 5.51 0.55
C GLY A 60 -3.30 5.68 1.41
N LEU A 61 -3.32 6.67 2.30
CA LEU A 61 -2.35 6.78 3.37
C LEU A 61 -2.50 5.55 4.29
N ILE A 62 -1.40 4.98 4.74
CA ILE A 62 -1.41 3.88 5.72
C ILE A 62 -1.18 4.49 7.10
N PHE A 63 -2.05 4.20 8.04
CA PHE A 63 -1.92 4.66 9.43
C PHE A 63 -1.55 3.51 10.36
N ALA A 64 -0.53 3.72 11.18
CA ALA A 64 -0.22 2.90 12.35
C ALA A 64 -0.71 3.64 13.59
N VAL A 65 -1.64 3.04 14.35
CA VAL A 65 -2.38 3.72 15.43
C VAL A 65 -2.13 3.01 16.76
N GLY A 66 -1.51 3.70 17.71
CA GLY A 66 -1.23 3.18 19.05
C GLY A 66 -0.28 2.00 19.04
N GLY A 67 -0.56 0.99 19.86
CA GLY A 67 0.23 -0.24 19.93
C GLY A 67 0.94 -0.41 21.27
N LEU A 68 1.95 -1.29 21.27
CA LEU A 68 2.71 -1.68 22.46
C LEU A 68 4.20 -1.58 22.17
N THR A 69 4.96 -0.99 23.09
CA THR A 69 6.43 -1.01 23.02
C THR A 69 6.98 -2.39 23.38
N ASN A 70 8.26 -2.62 23.11
CA ASN A 70 8.96 -3.83 23.56
C ASN A 70 8.99 -3.97 25.09
N ALA A 71 8.87 -2.86 25.82
CA ALA A 71 8.79 -2.86 27.29
C ALA A 71 7.38 -3.20 27.81
N GLY A 72 6.37 -3.24 26.94
CA GLY A 72 4.98 -3.51 27.32
C GLY A 72 4.14 -2.25 27.56
N ASP A 73 4.65 -1.06 27.24
CA ASP A 73 3.93 0.20 27.42
C ASP A 73 2.95 0.45 26.27
N SER A 74 1.75 0.92 26.58
CA SER A 74 0.75 1.29 25.57
C SER A 74 1.05 2.68 25.01
N LEU A 75 0.83 2.85 23.71
CA LEU A 75 1.14 4.09 22.99
C LEU A 75 -0.12 4.84 22.56
N SER A 76 -0.06 6.18 22.53
CA SER A 76 -1.04 7.05 21.85
C SER A 76 -0.55 7.54 20.49
N THR A 77 0.71 7.26 20.14
CA THR A 77 1.35 7.73 18.91
C THR A 77 0.65 7.18 17.68
N VAL A 78 0.61 8.01 16.64
CA VAL A 78 0.07 7.66 15.34
C VAL A 78 1.10 8.02 14.29
N GLU A 79 1.39 7.10 13.38
CA GLU A 79 2.29 7.32 12.26
C GLU A 79 1.54 7.11 10.95
N MET A 80 1.88 7.92 9.95
CA MET A 80 1.28 7.90 8.64
C MET A 80 2.36 7.63 7.59
N TYR A 81 2.14 6.61 6.77
CA TYR A 81 2.96 6.29 5.61
C TYR A 81 2.28 6.78 4.34
N ASP A 82 3.03 7.55 3.57
CA ASP A 82 2.67 7.94 2.22
C ASP A 82 3.42 7.05 1.21
N PRO A 83 2.73 6.13 0.50
CA PRO A 83 3.34 5.27 -0.51
C PRO A 83 3.91 6.02 -1.72
N MET A 84 3.46 7.25 -1.98
CA MET A 84 3.92 8.06 -3.12
C MET A 84 5.33 8.57 -2.92
N ILE A 85 5.66 8.98 -1.69
CA ILE A 85 7.01 9.43 -1.30
C ILE A 85 7.81 8.36 -0.56
N GLY A 86 7.16 7.25 -0.18
CA GLY A 86 7.78 6.12 0.49
C GLY A 86 8.26 6.43 1.90
N LYS A 87 7.56 7.31 2.63
CA LYS A 87 8.02 7.85 3.92
C LYS A 87 6.96 7.74 5.01
N TRP A 88 7.41 7.37 6.22
CA TRP A 88 6.65 7.47 7.46
C TRP A 88 6.81 8.86 8.09
N THR A 89 5.72 9.41 8.59
CA THR A 89 5.67 10.70 9.29
C THR A 89 4.80 10.59 10.53
N ALA A 90 5.13 11.35 11.57
CA ALA A 90 4.28 11.43 12.75
C ALA A 90 2.97 12.15 12.40
N ALA A 91 1.85 11.55 12.80
CA ALA A 91 0.51 12.16 12.74
C ALA A 91 0.09 12.64 14.13
N GLN A 92 -1.07 13.29 14.23
CA GLN A 92 -1.62 13.70 15.51
C GLN A 92 -1.81 12.47 16.42
N PRO A 93 -1.23 12.43 17.63
CA PRO A 93 -1.45 11.35 18.57
C PRO A 93 -2.90 11.32 19.07
N MET A 94 -3.39 10.14 19.42
CA MET A 94 -4.68 9.97 20.11
C MET A 94 -4.68 10.70 21.46
N ASN A 95 -5.86 11.03 21.97
CA ASN A 95 -6.01 11.64 23.29
C ASN A 95 -5.72 10.63 24.41
N SER A 96 -5.97 9.35 24.17
CA SER A 96 -5.66 8.26 25.11
C SER A 96 -4.61 7.31 24.56
N ILE A 97 -3.78 6.74 25.44
CA ILE A 97 -2.90 5.62 25.09
C ILE A 97 -3.74 4.36 24.88
N ARG A 98 -3.47 3.60 23.81
CA ARG A 98 -4.25 2.41 23.45
C ARG A 98 -3.34 1.34 22.83
N SER A 99 -3.38 0.14 23.41
CA SER A 99 -2.88 -1.09 22.80
C SER A 99 -4.03 -2.05 22.50
N ARG A 100 -3.79 -3.05 21.63
CA ARG A 100 -4.79 -4.07 21.24
C ARG A 100 -6.10 -3.45 20.72
N ILE A 101 -5.95 -2.34 19.98
CA ILE A 101 -7.05 -1.52 19.49
C ILE A 101 -7.63 -2.08 18.17
N GLY A 102 -8.93 -1.89 17.96
CA GLY A 102 -9.56 -2.08 16.65
C GLY A 102 -9.57 -0.76 15.86
N VAL A 103 -9.18 -0.80 14.59
CA VAL A 103 -9.12 0.39 13.72
C VAL A 103 -10.02 0.20 12.50
N ALA A 104 -10.84 1.21 12.19
CA ALA A 104 -11.70 1.22 11.02
C ALA A 104 -11.74 2.60 10.35
N VAL A 105 -12.03 2.63 9.06
CA VAL A 105 -12.22 3.87 8.30
C VAL A 105 -13.67 3.92 7.83
N MET A 106 -14.36 5.01 8.13
CA MET A 106 -15.75 5.25 7.70
C MET A 106 -15.94 6.74 7.44
N ASN A 107 -16.59 7.09 6.31
CA ASN A 107 -16.86 8.49 5.94
C ASN A 107 -15.61 9.39 6.02
N ARG A 108 -14.47 8.89 5.53
CA ARG A 108 -13.15 9.57 5.55
C ARG A 108 -12.57 9.86 6.94
N MET A 109 -13.17 9.33 8.00
CA MET A 109 -12.66 9.44 9.38
C MET A 109 -12.06 8.11 9.82
N LEU A 110 -11.03 8.18 10.67
CA LEU A 110 -10.33 7.03 11.23
C LEU A 110 -10.77 6.80 12.67
N TYR A 111 -11.28 5.60 12.96
CA TYR A 111 -11.86 5.24 14.25
C TYR A 111 -10.91 4.33 15.02
N ALA A 112 -10.67 4.69 16.27
CA ALA A 112 -9.84 3.99 17.25
C ALA A 112 -10.75 3.42 18.34
N ILE A 113 -11.11 2.14 18.21
CA ILE A 113 -12.18 1.49 18.98
C ILE A 113 -11.60 0.64 20.11
N GLY A 114 -11.93 1.00 21.35
CA GLY A 114 -11.57 0.24 22.55
C GLY A 114 -10.06 0.14 22.77
N GLY A 115 -9.59 -1.05 23.15
CA GLY A 115 -8.20 -1.33 23.47
C GLY A 115 -7.90 -1.33 24.97
N PHE A 116 -6.63 -1.19 25.32
CA PHE A 116 -6.13 -1.19 26.70
C PHE A 116 -5.18 -0.02 26.90
N ASN A 117 -5.39 0.79 27.95
CA ASN A 117 -4.59 2.00 28.22
C ASN A 117 -3.46 1.77 29.23
N GLY A 118 -3.05 0.53 29.48
CA GLY A 118 -2.09 0.20 30.54
C GLY A 118 -2.71 -0.08 31.90
N HIS A 119 -3.96 0.34 32.14
CA HIS A 119 -4.68 0.09 33.39
C HIS A 119 -6.03 -0.61 33.16
N ASP A 120 -6.86 -0.05 32.27
CA ASP A 120 -8.23 -0.48 31.99
C ASP A 120 -8.42 -0.90 30.53
N ARG A 121 -9.39 -1.81 30.32
CA ARG A 121 -9.96 -2.07 29.00
C ARG A 121 -10.93 -0.96 28.65
N LEU A 122 -10.67 -0.29 27.53
CA LEU A 122 -11.45 0.86 27.10
C LEU A 122 -12.74 0.43 26.41
N ARG A 123 -13.85 1.05 26.82
CA ARG A 123 -15.14 1.01 26.11
C ARG A 123 -15.38 2.21 25.21
N THR A 124 -14.40 3.12 25.14
CA THR A 124 -14.49 4.38 24.40
C THR A 124 -13.98 4.22 22.97
N VAL A 125 -14.45 5.08 22.09
CA VAL A 125 -13.98 5.23 20.71
C VAL A 125 -13.44 6.65 20.56
N GLU A 126 -12.32 6.79 19.87
CA GLU A 126 -11.83 8.09 19.40
C GLU A 126 -11.90 8.14 17.87
N VAL A 127 -12.18 9.31 17.34
CA VAL A 127 -12.34 9.55 15.90
C VAL A 127 -11.35 10.61 15.46
N PHE A 128 -10.49 10.29 14.51
CA PHE A 128 -9.61 11.23 13.84
C PHE A 128 -10.27 11.80 12.60
N ASP A 129 -10.41 13.12 12.60
CA ASP A 129 -10.80 13.90 11.44
C ASP A 129 -9.51 14.42 10.75
N PRO A 130 -9.17 13.91 9.55
CA PRO A 130 -7.98 14.36 8.83
C PRO A 130 -8.08 15.80 8.32
N ASP A 131 -9.29 16.32 8.09
CA ASP A 131 -9.47 17.70 7.63
C ASP A 131 -9.22 18.70 8.78
N GLN A 132 -9.48 18.28 10.03
CA GLN A 132 -9.17 19.06 11.24
C GLN A 132 -7.84 18.68 11.90
N ASN A 133 -7.21 17.58 11.45
CA ASN A 133 -6.03 16.98 12.06
C ASN A 133 -6.18 16.79 13.59
N LYS A 134 -7.33 16.26 14.04
CA LYS A 134 -7.66 16.16 15.47
C LYS A 134 -8.42 14.88 15.79
N TRP A 135 -8.18 14.36 17.00
CA TRP A 135 -8.96 13.28 17.61
C TRP A 135 -10.06 13.85 18.53
N THR A 136 -11.27 13.30 18.43
CA THR A 136 -12.43 13.58 19.31
C THR A 136 -13.02 12.31 19.91
#